data_AF-A0AAJ1Q5W7-F1
#
_entry.id   AF-A0AAJ1Q5W7-F1
#
_cell.length_a   1.000
_cell.length_b   1.000
_cell.length_c   1.000
_cell.angle_alpha   90.00
_cell.angle_beta   90.00
_cell.angle_gamma   90.00
#
_symmetry.space_group_name_H-M   'P 1'
#
loop_
_entity.id
_entity.type
_entity.pdbx_description
1 polymer ?
#
loop_
_entity_poly.entity_id
_entity_poly.type
_entity_poly.pdbx_seq_one_letter_code
_entity_poly.pdbx_strand_id
1 'polypeptide(L)' 'MNLELQQSSQNQVDSSTIFNGIEGAEMSNKGKDQGVVVNNVKTGTPAAQIGLKKGDVIIGANQQAVKNIAELRKVLD' A
#
# COMPACT_ATOMS: atom_id res chain seq x y z
N MET A 1 -32.49 22.08 -0.74
CA MET A 1 -31.62 21.07 -1.38
C MET A 1 -30.56 20.67 -0.37
N ASN A 2 -30.67 19.47 0.16
CA ASN A 2 -29.72 18.86 1.08
C ASN A 2 -28.47 18.42 0.29
N LEU A 3 -27.32 19.03 0.58
CA LEU A 3 -26.02 18.53 0.13
C LEU A 3 -25.45 17.69 1.27
N GLU A 4 -25.65 16.38 1.19
CA GLU A 4 -24.87 15.40 1.95
C GLU A 4 -23.78 14.84 1.05
N LEU A 5 -22.55 15.27 1.29
CA LEU A 5 -21.34 14.58 0.85
C LEU A 5 -20.58 14.17 2.11
N GLN A 6 -21.10 13.14 2.79
CA GLN A 6 -20.32 12.36 3.74
C GLN A 6 -19.50 11.33 2.96
N GLN A 7 -18.26 11.69 2.61
CA GLN A 7 -17.22 10.72 2.29
C GLN A 7 -15.96 11.15 3.03
N SER A 8 -15.85 10.74 4.29
CA SER A 8 -15.07 9.56 4.67
C SER A 8 -13.58 9.87 4.70
N SER A 9 -13.12 10.28 5.89
CA SER A 9 -11.80 9.95 6.40
C SER A 9 -10.63 10.28 5.47
N GLN A 10 -10.41 11.58 5.28
CA GLN A 10 -9.12 12.16 4.92
C GLN A 10 -8.11 11.92 6.05
N ASN A 11 -7.76 10.67 6.26
CA ASN A 11 -6.63 10.25 7.06
C ASN A 11 -5.93 9.18 6.23
N GLN A 12 -4.62 9.06 6.40
CA GLN A 12 -3.74 8.14 5.67
C GLN A 12 -3.15 8.71 4.36
N VAL A 13 -2.19 9.63 4.55
CA VAL A 13 -0.94 9.79 3.75
C VAL A 13 -0.99 10.78 2.58
N ASP A 14 -1.27 12.04 2.89
CA ASP A 14 -0.82 13.15 2.07
C ASP A 14 0.64 13.49 2.39
N SER A 15 1.45 13.60 1.33
CA SER A 15 2.81 14.18 1.28
C SER A 15 3.99 13.29 1.70
N SER A 16 4.87 13.04 0.74
CA SER A 16 6.27 12.58 0.85
C SER A 16 6.58 11.09 0.99
N THR A 17 6.20 10.27 0.00
CA THR A 17 7.14 9.23 -0.47
C THR A 17 6.83 8.95 -1.93
N ILE A 18 7.62 9.54 -2.83
CA ILE A 18 7.59 9.29 -4.27
C ILE A 18 8.10 7.86 -4.47
N PHE A 19 7.26 6.85 -4.21
CA PHE A 19 7.58 5.49 -4.57
C PHE A 19 6.67 5.01 -5.68
N ASN A 20 7.11 5.25 -6.91
CA ASN A 20 6.37 4.89 -8.11
C ASN A 20 6.25 3.36 -8.27
N GLY A 21 7.14 2.55 -7.69
CA GLY A 21 7.21 1.11 -7.98
C GLY A 21 6.05 0.25 -7.49
N ILE A 22 5.28 0.70 -6.49
CA ILE A 22 4.08 0.00 -5.98
C ILE A 22 2.83 0.87 -6.07
N GLU A 23 2.85 1.90 -6.91
CA GLU A 23 1.67 2.73 -7.12
C GLU A 23 0.50 1.92 -7.66
N GLY A 24 -0.69 2.27 -7.19
CA GLY A 24 -1.94 1.62 -7.56
C GLY A 24 -2.21 0.29 -6.85
N ALA A 25 -1.36 -0.15 -5.93
CA ALA A 25 -1.72 -1.21 -4.98
C ALA A 25 -2.31 -0.61 -3.70
N GLU A 26 -3.50 -1.09 -3.35
CA GLU A 26 -4.10 -0.84 -2.05
C GLU A 26 -3.61 -1.91 -1.08
N MET A 27 -2.99 -1.47 0.01
CA MET A 27 -2.35 -2.36 0.96
C MET A 27 -2.86 -2.09 2.38
N SER A 28 -2.79 -3.10 3.25
CA SER A 28 -3.10 -2.98 4.67
C SER A 28 -2.12 -3.80 5.50
N ASN A 29 -1.92 -3.40 6.76
CA ASN A 29 -1.09 -4.17 7.68
C ASN A 29 -1.78 -5.49 8.05
N LYS A 30 -1.06 -6.60 7.92
CA LYS A 30 -1.53 -7.92 8.34
C LYS A 30 -1.28 -8.08 9.84
N GLY A 31 -2.29 -7.76 10.66
CA GLY A 31 -2.18 -7.87 12.11
C GLY A 31 -1.05 -7.01 12.71
N LYS A 32 -0.63 -7.35 13.95
CA LYS A 32 0.59 -6.77 14.54
C LYS A 32 1.80 -7.53 13.97
N ASP A 33 2.57 -6.84 13.14
CA ASP A 33 3.89 -7.28 12.66
C ASP A 33 3.92 -8.49 11.72
N GLN A 34 2.82 -8.85 11.04
CA GLN A 34 2.79 -9.99 10.10
C GLN A 34 2.93 -9.59 8.63
N GLY A 35 3.47 -8.40 8.35
CA GLY A 35 3.71 -7.91 6.99
C GLY A 35 2.57 -7.08 6.43
N VAL A 36 2.59 -6.91 5.12
CA VAL A 36 1.67 -6.05 4.37
C VAL A 36 0.85 -6.89 3.41
N VAL A 37 -0.46 -6.89 3.57
CA VAL A 37 -1.40 -7.54 2.66
C VAL A 37 -1.77 -6.59 1.54
N VAL A 38 -1.75 -7.10 0.32
CA VAL A 38 -2.27 -6.43 -0.87
C VAL A 38 -3.76 -6.74 -0.99
N ASN A 39 -4.61 -5.76 -0.75
CA ASN A 39 -6.06 -5.92 -0.84
C ASN A 39 -6.57 -5.80 -2.28
N ASN A 40 -5.93 -4.93 -3.06
CA ASN A 40 -6.31 -4.65 -4.43
C ASN A 40 -5.11 -4.12 -5.21
N VAL A 41 -5.07 -4.37 -6.51
CA VAL A 41 -4.06 -3.81 -7.42
C VAL A 41 -4.76 -3.33 -8.68
N LYS A 42 -4.54 -2.06 -9.03
CA LYS A 42 -5.11 -1.47 -10.23
C LYS A 42 -4.32 -1.91 -11.47
N THR A 43 -5.02 -2.35 -12.50
CA THR A 43 -4.41 -2.74 -13.78
C THR A 43 -3.74 -1.52 -14.44
N GLY A 44 -2.57 -1.75 -15.03
CA GLY A 44 -1.80 -0.70 -15.72
C GLY A 44 -0.99 0.22 -14.79
N THR A 45 -0.92 -0.10 -13.50
CA THR A 45 -0.05 0.62 -12.56
C THR A 45 1.26 -0.13 -12.34
N PRO A 46 2.30 0.53 -11.82
CA PRO A 46 3.60 -0.11 -11.56
C PRO A 46 3.50 -1.34 -10.65
N ALA A 47 2.63 -1.31 -9.63
CA ALA A 47 2.36 -2.48 -8.80
C ALA A 47 1.93 -3.71 -9.62
N ALA A 48 1.04 -3.53 -10.60
CA ALA A 48 0.64 -4.61 -11.50
C ALA A 48 1.77 -5.03 -12.45
N GLN A 49 2.60 -4.09 -12.89
CA GLN A 49 3.75 -4.35 -13.78
C GLN A 49 4.83 -5.20 -13.09
N ILE A 50 5.07 -4.99 -11.79
CA ILE A 50 5.98 -5.83 -11.01
C ILE A 50 5.34 -7.16 -10.58
N GLY A 51 4.09 -7.40 -10.96
CA GLY A 51 3.38 -8.65 -10.71
C GLY A 51 2.70 -8.75 -9.35
N LEU A 52 2.52 -7.66 -8.60
CA LEU A 52 1.71 -7.69 -7.38
C LEU A 52 0.26 -8.02 -7.71
N LYS A 53 -0.34 -8.85 -6.86
CA LYS A 53 -1.72 -9.29 -6.97
C LYS A 53 -2.44 -9.15 -5.65
N LYS A 54 -3.76 -9.03 -5.74
CA LYS A 54 -4.64 -9.14 -4.59
C LYS A 54 -4.39 -10.47 -3.86
N GLY A 55 -4.23 -10.39 -2.54
CA GLY A 55 -3.96 -11.52 -1.67
C GLY A 55 -2.48 -11.75 -1.38
N ASP A 56 -1.57 -11.05 -2.07
CA ASP A 56 -0.15 -11.13 -1.77
C ASP A 56 0.14 -10.59 -0.38
N VAL A 57 1.10 -11.21 0.30
CA VAL A 57 1.60 -10.78 1.60
C VAL A 57 3.08 -10.46 1.47
N ILE A 58 3.40 -9.18 1.58
CA ILE A 58 4.76 -8.66 1.55
C ILE A 58 5.32 -8.74 2.97
N ILE A 59 6.27 -9.65 3.17
CA ILE A 59 7.01 -9.85 4.43
C ILE A 59 8.45 -9.32 4.35
N GLY A 60 8.87 -8.85 3.17
CA GLY A 60 10.18 -8.26 2.95
C GLY A 60 10.30 -7.65 1.56
N ALA A 61 11.17 -6.66 1.44
CA ALA A 61 11.52 -5.98 0.20
C ALA A 61 13.02 -5.65 0.23
N ASN A 62 13.71 -5.64 -0.92
CA ASN A 62 15.14 -5.32 -1.00
C ASN A 62 16.03 -6.07 0.02
N GLN A 63 15.76 -7.35 0.29
CA GLN A 63 16.46 -8.17 1.30
C GLN A 63 16.29 -7.69 2.76
N GLN A 64 15.35 -6.78 3.03
CA GLN A 64 14.98 -6.31 4.36
C GLN A 64 13.62 -6.87 4.76
N ALA A 65 13.50 -7.30 6.02
CA ALA A 65 12.23 -7.76 6.57
C ALA A 65 11.28 -6.57 6.75
N VAL A 66 10.02 -6.77 6.38
CA VAL A 66 8.97 -5.76 6.43
C VAL A 66 7.78 -6.31 7.20
N LYS A 67 7.42 -5.65 8.29
CA LYS A 67 6.34 -6.05 9.19
C LYS A 67 5.07 -5.24 9.00
N ASN A 68 5.17 -4.07 8.38
CA ASN A 68 4.07 -3.14 8.18
C ASN A 68 4.37 -2.18 7.01
N ILE A 69 3.35 -1.43 6.58
CA ILE A 69 3.42 -0.49 5.45
C ILE A 69 4.43 0.63 5.71
N ALA A 70 4.60 1.06 6.96
CA ALA A 70 5.56 2.12 7.28
C ALA A 70 7.00 1.63 7.05
N GLU A 71 7.32 0.41 7.46
CA GLU A 71 8.61 -0.23 7.14
C GLU A 71 8.76 -0.46 5.64
N LEU A 72 7.71 -0.93 4.96
CA LEU A 72 7.74 -1.10 3.51
C LEU A 72 8.13 0.22 2.82
N ARG A 73 7.50 1.33 3.21
CA ARG A 73 7.82 2.65 2.68
C ARG A 73 9.26 3.06 2.98
N LYS A 74 9.78 2.79 4.19
CA LYS A 74 11.18 3.07 4.54
C LYS A 74 12.20 2.26 3.74
N VAL A 75 11.86 1.03 3.36
CA VAL A 75 12.74 0.15 2.56
C VAL A 75 12.75 0.53 1.08
N LEU A 76 11.73 1.29 0.66
CA LEU A 76 11.48 1.70 -0.72
C LEU A 76 11.84 3.18 -0.98
N ASP A 77 11.93 4.00 0.08
CA ASP A 77 12.56 5.33 0.06
C ASP A 77 14.05 5.24 -0.33
#